data_AF-S7WNY8-F1
#
_entry.id   AF-S7WNY8-F1
#
_cell.length_a   1.000
_cell.length_b   1.000
_cell.length_c   1.000
_cell.angle_alpha   90.00
_cell.angle_beta   90.00
_cell.angle_gamma   90.00
#
_symmetry.space_group_name_H-M   'P 1'
#
loop_
_entity.id
_entity.type
_entity.pdbx_description
1 polymer ?
#
loop_
_entity_poly.entity_id
_entity_poly.type
_entity_poly.pdbx_seq_one_letter_code
_entity_poly.pdbx_strand_id
1 'polypeptide(L)' 'MSNVIVNRVIDFLKKFPPFSFLSPELLNQVAKEVDLIYFEKDEFLFQKGEPAKNYFLWSKMAQSN' A
#
# COMPACT_ATOMS: atom_id res chain seq x y z
N MET A 1 -5.27 19.15 10.86
CA MET A 1 -5.38 18.77 9.44
C MET A 1 -5.40 17.26 9.36
N SER A 2 -6.58 16.66 9.18
CA SER A 2 -6.71 15.22 9.01
C SER A 2 -6.04 14.84 7.69
N ASN A 3 -4.98 14.04 7.74
CA ASN A 3 -4.36 13.49 6.54
C ASN A 3 -5.36 12.50 5.91
N VAL A 4 -6.17 12.98 4.97
CA VAL A 4 -7.18 12.18 4.25
C VAL A 4 -6.55 10.94 3.62
N ILE A 5 -5.28 11.06 3.20
CA ILE A 5 -4.47 9.96 2.68
C ILE A 5 -4.25 8.88 3.74
N VAL A 6 -3.81 9.23 4.95
CA VAL A 6 -3.59 8.28 6.05
C VAL A 6 -4.88 7.53 6.38
N ASN A 7 -6.01 8.23 6.46
CA ASN A 7 -7.29 7.58 6.72
C ASN A 7 -7.67 6.56 5.63
N ARG A 8 -7.47 6.91 4.35
CA ARG A 8 -7.70 5.98 3.23
C ARG A 8 -6.78 4.76 3.27
N VAL A 9 -5.51 4.96 3.64
CA VAL A 9 -4.54 3.87 3.82
C VAL A 9 -4.97 2.95 4.96
N ILE A 10 -5.38 3.50 6.11
CA ILE A 10 -5.90 2.72 7.24
C ILE A 10 -7.13 1.89 6.82
N ASP A 11 -8.08 2.50 6.11
CA ASP A 11 -9.29 1.82 5.64
C ASP A 11 -8.99 0.73 4.60
N PHE A 12 -7.90 0.89 3.85
CA PHE A 12 -7.39 -0.15 2.95
C PHE A 12 -6.73 -1.29 3.73
N LEU A 13 -5.78 -0.98 4.62
CA LEU A 13 -5.03 -1.97 5.39
C LEU A 13 -5.93 -2.86 6.25
N LYS A 14 -6.99 -2.30 6.86
CA LYS A 14 -7.97 -3.07 7.65
C LYS A 14 -8.63 -4.23 6.88
N LYS A 15 -8.65 -4.18 5.54
CA LYS A 15 -9.29 -5.20 4.70
C LYS A 15 -8.41 -6.42 4.44
N PHE A 16 -7.12 -6.37 4.80
CA PHE A 16 -6.14 -7.41 4.47
C PHE A 16 -5.39 -7.88 5.72
N PRO A 17 -5.41 -9.19 6.03
CA PRO A 17 -4.46 -9.78 6.98
C PRO A 17 -3.00 -9.55 6.54
N PRO A 18 -2.04 -9.35 7.46
CA PRO A 18 -2.18 -9.36 8.92
C PRO A 18 -2.68 -8.03 9.51
N PHE A 19 -2.80 -6.97 8.71
CA PHE A 19 -3.12 -5.62 9.17
C PHE A 19 -4.53 -5.50 9.77
N SER A 20 -5.46 -6.36 9.36
CA SER A 20 -6.80 -6.47 9.95
C SER A 20 -6.80 -6.83 11.45
N PHE A 21 -5.71 -7.41 11.97
CA PHE A 21 -5.58 -7.79 13.38
C PHE A 21 -4.88 -6.74 14.24
N LEU A 22 -4.35 -5.67 13.62
CA LEU A 22 -3.59 -4.65 14.31
C LEU A 22 -4.50 -3.67 15.05
N SER A 23 -4.02 -3.14 16.18
CA SER A 23 -4.75 -2.10 16.92
C SER A 23 -4.86 -0.82 16.09
N PRO A 24 -5.86 0.05 16.34
CA PRO A 24 -6.01 1.31 15.63
C PRO A 24 -4.76 2.21 15.71
N GLU A 25 -4.06 2.17 16.84
CA GLU A 25 -2.82 2.92 17.06
C GLU A 25 -1.69 2.43 16.16
N LEU A 26 -1.50 1.10 16.09
CA LEU A 26 -0.48 0.49 15.25
C LEU A 26 -0.79 0.68 13.76
N LEU A 27 -2.07 0.58 13.37
CA LEU A 27 -2.51 0.89 12.01
C LEU A 27 -2.20 2.34 11.62
N ASN A 28 -2.38 3.28 12.54
CA ASN A 28 -2.07 4.68 12.28
C ASN A 28 -0.56 4.92 12.17
N GLN A 29 0.26 4.21 12.95
CA GLN A 29 1.72 4.25 12.79
C GLN A 29 2.14 3.69 11.44
N VAL A 30 1.66 2.50 11.07
CA VAL A 30 1.96 1.89 9.77
C VAL A 30 1.52 2.80 8.63
N ALA A 31 0.30 3.34 8.68
CA ALA A 31 -0.24 4.18 7.62
C ALA A 31 0.50 5.51 7.42
N LYS A 32 1.23 5.99 8.44
CA LYS A 32 2.09 7.19 8.31
C LYS A 32 3.40 6.91 7.58
N GLU A 33 3.89 5.67 7.63
CA GLU A 33 5.12 5.21 6.97
C GLU A 33 4.88 4.72 5.53
N VAL A 34 3.62 4.74 5.06
CA VAL A 34 3.27 4.28 3.71
C VAL A 34 3.44 5.40 2.70
N ASP A 35 4.30 5.17 1.72
CA ASP A 35 4.41 6.00 0.51
C ASP A 35 3.41 5.52 -0.55
N LEU A 36 2.58 6.44 -1.04
CA LEU A 36 1.70 6.19 -2.20
C LEU A 36 2.45 6.54 -3.48
N ILE A 37 2.72 5.51 -4.29
CA ILE A 37 3.29 5.67 -5.61
C ILE A 37 2.20 5.38 -6.64
N TYR A 38 1.92 6.37 -7.49
CA TYR A 38 1.00 6.21 -8.62
C TYR A 38 1.82 5.84 -9.84
N PHE A 39 1.38 4.80 -10.54
CA PHE A 39 1.98 4.35 -11.79
C PHE A 39 0.99 4.58 -12.92
N GLU A 40 1.46 5.12 -14.03
CA GLU A 40 0.65 5.23 -15.23
C GLU A 40 0.54 3.89 -15.97
N LYS A 41 -0.46 3.80 -16.85
CA LYS A 41 -0.62 2.63 -17.71
C LYS A 41 0.63 2.50 -18.58
N ASP A 42 1.25 1.32 -18.55
CA ASP A 42 2.50 0.94 -19.22
C ASP A 42 3.82 1.33 -18.51
N GLU A 43 3.77 1.81 -17.26
CA GLU A 43 4.97 1.89 -16.41
C GLU A 43 5.34 0.53 -15.79
N PHE A 44 6.62 0.18 -15.90
CA PHE A 44 7.15 -1.05 -15.30
C PHE A 44 7.42 -0.86 -13.80
N LEU A 45 6.61 -1.49 -12.95
CA LEU A 45 6.79 -1.55 -11.48
C LEU A 45 8.13 -2.16 -11.05
N PHE A 46 8.58 -3.18 -11.79
CA PHE A 46 9.84 -3.86 -11.57
C PHE A 46 10.43 -4.26 -12.92
N GLN A 47 11.68 -3.92 -13.18
CA GLN A 47 12.44 -4.47 -14.30
C GLN A 47 13.31 -5.62 -13.80
N LYS A 48 13.26 -6.74 -14.53
CA LYS A 48 14.04 -7.94 -14.20
C LYS A 48 15.54 -7.60 -14.28
N GLY A 49 16.20 -7.48 -13.13
CA GLY A 49 17.62 -7.11 -13.02
C GLY A 49 17.91 -5.93 -12.11
N GLU A 50 16.89 -5.16 -11.68
CA GLU A 50 17.08 -4.13 -10.66
C GLU A 50 17.27 -4.76 -9.27
N PRO A 51 18.14 -4.18 -8.41
CA PRO A 51 18.29 -4.62 -7.03
C PRO A 51 16.93 -4.53 -6.31
N ALA A 52 16.63 -5.53 -5.47
CA ALA A 52 15.39 -5.56 -4.72
C ALA A 52 15.21 -4.25 -3.94
N LYS A 53 14.19 -3.47 -4.30
CA LYS A 53 13.84 -2.26 -3.57
C LYS A 53 13.28 -2.66 -2.21
N ASN A 54 13.61 -1.93 -1.15
CA ASN A 54 13.18 -2.19 0.23
C ASN A 54 11.68 -1.89 0.49
N TYR A 55 10.81 -2.13 -0.50
CA TYR A 55 9.37 -1.87 -0.41
C TYR A 55 8.59 -3.14 -0.72
N PHE A 56 7.61 -3.45 0.13
CA PHE A 56 6.68 -4.55 -0.10
C PHE A 56 5.47 -4.01 -0.86
N LEU A 57 5.34 -4.33 -2.16
CA LEU A 57 4.22 -3.84 -2.99
C LEU A 57 3.07 -4.86 -3.00
N TRP A 58 1.88 -4.42 -2.60
CA TRP A 58 0.63 -5.17 -2.77
C TRP A 58 -0.08 -4.66 -4.03
N SER A 59 -0.17 -5.49 -5.07
CA SER A 59 -0.95 -5.17 -6.28
C SER A 59 -2.29 -5.92 -6.28
N LYS A 60 -3.38 -5.20 -6.60
CA LYS A 60 -4.68 -5.82 -6.91
C LYS A 60 -4.72 -6.10 -8.42
N MET A 61 -4.66 -7.36 -8.80
CA MET A 61 -4.97 -7.78 -10.17
C MET A 61 -6.45 -7.47 -10.45
N ALA A 62 -6.72 -6.52 -11.33
CA ALA A 62 -8.06 -6.34 -11.88
C ALA A 62 -8.35 -7.54 -12.79
N GLN A 63 -9.24 -8.44 -12.36
CA GLN A 63 -9.78 -9.46 -13.25
C GLN A 63 -10.62 -8.72 -14.31
N SER A 64 -10.13 -8.74 -15.54
CA SER A 64 -10.90 -8.35 -16.71
C SER A 64 -12.02 -9.37 -16.89
N ASN A 65 -13.25 -8.88 -16.98
CA ASN A 65 -14.42 -9.63 -17.43
C ASN A 65 -14.70 -9.27 -18.89
#